data_AF-G3JK41-F1
#
_entry.id   AF-G3JK41-F1
#
_cell.length_a   1.000
_cell.length_b   1.000
_cell.length_c   1.000
_cell.angle_alpha   90.00
_cell.angle_beta   90.00
_cell.angle_gamma   90.00
#
_symmetry.space_group_name_H-M   'P 1'
#
loop_
_entity.id
_entity.type
_entity.pdbx_description
1 polymer ?
#
loop_
_entity_poly.entity_id
_entity_poly.type
_entity_poly.pdbx_seq_one_letter_code
_entity_poly.pdbx_strand_id
1 'polypeptide(L)'
;MFTCSGDCTSRNAVFNSTFTRTPLPMSSKRKYSVFVVVFRGEPMDFSKWRHTGLWLVPDDETHSYYFHVCGIPGSFQYEKRTNYDPEFSTKFAGKIPAGDTKLSLSSSELATLLESVAVRNDDPEFNCQQWVQKALLMLFQRGYLDEAQYNAGLDGMIETTMEASDETLA
;
A
#
# COMPACT_ATOMS: atom_id res chain seq x y z
N MET A 1 13.91 15.08 20.39
CA MET A 1 15.10 15.94 20.37
C MET A 1 16.28 15.08 19.96
N PHE A 2 16.63 15.06 18.67
CA PHE A 2 17.93 14.60 18.16
C PHE A 2 18.22 15.38 16.88
N THR A 3 19.18 16.29 16.99
CA THR A 3 19.72 17.12 15.91
C THR A 3 20.96 16.42 15.35
N CYS A 4 21.01 16.17 14.04
CA CYS A 4 22.26 15.85 13.36
C CYS A 4 22.85 17.13 12.78
N SER A 5 23.86 17.65 13.48
CA SER A 5 24.80 18.65 13.00
C SER A 5 25.79 18.00 12.02
N GLY A 6 26.12 18.69 10.93
CA GLY A 6 27.15 18.24 10.00
C GLY A 6 27.57 19.37 9.07
N ASP A 7 28.82 19.78 9.23
CA ASP A 7 29.45 21.01 8.76
C ASP A 7 29.42 21.29 7.26
N CYS A 8 29.39 22.59 6.99
CA CYS A 8 29.53 23.21 5.68
C CYS A 8 30.99 23.63 5.52
N THR A 9 31.75 23.08 4.57
CA THR A 9 32.87 23.79 3.92
C THR A 9 33.48 23.02 2.73
N SER A 10 33.31 23.63 1.55
CA SER A 10 34.28 23.84 0.47
C SER A 10 35.20 22.69 0.00
N ARG A 11 35.10 22.34 -1.29
CA ARG A 11 36.23 22.42 -2.25
C ARG A 11 35.77 22.18 -3.69
N ASN A 12 36.12 23.14 -4.55
CA ASN A 12 36.03 23.06 -6.01
C ASN A 12 36.79 21.84 -6.54
N ALA A 13 36.10 20.99 -7.29
CA ALA A 13 36.71 20.10 -8.27
C ALA A 13 35.92 20.21 -9.57
N VAL A 14 36.51 20.90 -10.55
CA VAL A 14 36.02 20.91 -11.93
C VAL A 14 36.29 19.53 -12.50
N PHE A 15 35.25 18.71 -12.58
CA PHE A 15 35.28 17.41 -13.25
C PHE A 15 34.46 17.53 -14.53
N ASN A 16 35.15 17.79 -15.64
CA ASN A 16 34.59 17.58 -16.98
C ASN A 16 34.49 16.06 -17.18
N SER A 17 33.35 15.49 -16.78
CA SER A 17 32.95 14.15 -17.21
C SER A 17 31.72 14.29 -18.06
N THR A 18 31.87 14.00 -19.34
CA THR A 18 30.78 13.67 -20.26
C THR A 18 30.07 12.44 -19.70
N PHE A 19 29.12 12.69 -18.80
CA PHE A 19 28.23 11.68 -18.26
C PHE A 19 27.30 11.29 -19.42
N THR A 20 27.68 10.26 -20.16
CA THR A 20 26.72 9.54 -20.99
C THR A 20 25.66 9.03 -20.02
N ARG A 21 24.52 9.71 -20.03
CA ARG A 21 23.35 9.36 -19.21
C ARG A 21 22.87 8.02 -19.73
N THR A 22 23.44 6.92 -19.22
CA THR A 22 22.85 5.60 -19.40
C THR A 22 21.41 5.73 -18.92
N PRO A 23 20.40 5.43 -19.76
CA PRO A 23 19.04 5.39 -19.27
C PRO A 23 19.04 4.42 -18.10
N LEU A 24 18.63 4.88 -16.92
CA LEU A 24 18.24 3.97 -15.84
C LEU A 24 17.29 2.95 -16.49
N PRO A 25 17.47 1.63 -16.25
CA PRO A 25 16.60 0.64 -16.86
C PRO A 25 15.16 1.04 -16.53
N MET A 26 14.41 1.43 -17.55
CA MET A 26 12.99 1.74 -17.39
C MET A 26 12.38 0.46 -16.84
N SER A 27 11.84 0.52 -15.62
CA SER A 27 11.19 -0.63 -15.00
C SER A 27 10.22 -1.23 -16.01
N SER A 28 10.40 -2.51 -16.35
CA SER A 28 9.48 -3.23 -17.21
C SER A 28 8.05 -3.12 -16.68
N LYS A 29 7.11 -2.92 -17.59
CA LYS A 29 5.68 -2.94 -17.28
C LYS A 29 5.21 -4.38 -17.19
N ARG A 30 4.35 -4.67 -16.21
CA ARG A 30 3.84 -6.01 -15.92
C ARG A 30 2.46 -5.96 -15.30
N LYS A 31 1.75 -7.07 -15.32
CA LYS A 31 0.48 -7.20 -14.61
C LYS A 31 0.75 -7.56 -13.16
N TYR A 32 -0.22 -7.26 -12.29
CA TYR A 32 -0.14 -7.57 -10.88
C TYR A 32 -1.40 -8.32 -10.44
N SER A 33 -1.22 -9.37 -9.66
CA SER A 33 -2.29 -9.91 -8.82
C SER A 33 -2.47 -9.00 -7.62
N VAL A 34 -3.70 -8.51 -7.42
CA VAL A 34 -4.07 -7.57 -6.36
C VAL A 34 -4.80 -8.31 -5.26
N PHE A 35 -4.28 -8.17 -4.03
CA PHE A 35 -4.89 -8.72 -2.83
C PHE A 35 -5.14 -7.61 -1.81
N VAL A 36 -6.29 -7.67 -1.15
CA VAL A 36 -6.47 -6.97 0.14
C VAL A 36 -5.96 -7.90 1.23
N VAL A 37 -5.21 -7.36 2.18
CA VAL A 37 -4.73 -8.11 3.34
C VAL A 37 -5.26 -7.48 4.61
N VAL A 38 -5.74 -8.34 5.51
CA VAL A 38 -6.31 -7.96 6.80
C VAL A 38 -5.45 -8.56 7.91
N PHE A 39 -5.21 -7.77 8.96
CA PHE A 39 -4.53 -8.18 10.17
C PHE A 39 -5.42 -7.93 11.39
N ARG A 40 -5.32 -8.80 12.39
CA ARG A 40 -6.01 -8.67 13.67
C ARG A 40 -5.64 -7.37 14.37
N GLY A 41 -6.64 -6.77 15.03
CA GLY A 41 -6.43 -5.62 15.91
C GLY A 41 -5.67 -5.99 17.18
N GLU A 42 -4.96 -5.03 17.76
CA GLU A 42 -4.36 -5.14 19.09
C GLU A 42 -4.65 -3.89 19.94
N PRO A 43 -4.94 -4.02 21.24
CA PRO A 43 -4.96 -5.26 22.04
C PRO A 43 -6.23 -6.11 21.89
N MET A 44 -7.34 -5.56 21.38
CA MET A 44 -8.53 -6.34 21.01
C MET A 44 -8.68 -6.42 19.50
N ASP A 45 -9.18 -7.57 19.04
CA ASP A 45 -9.53 -7.79 17.65
C ASP A 45 -10.99 -7.39 17.39
N PHE A 46 -11.20 -6.07 17.30
CA PHE A 46 -12.46 -5.47 16.87
C PHE A 46 -12.40 -5.09 15.38
N SER A 47 -13.56 -5.10 14.71
CA SER A 47 -13.65 -4.85 13.27
C SER A 47 -12.97 -3.53 12.86
N LYS A 48 -13.23 -2.43 13.59
CA LYS A 48 -12.63 -1.12 13.30
C LYS A 48 -11.13 -1.02 13.61
N TRP A 49 -10.58 -1.97 14.37
CA TRP A 49 -9.17 -2.01 14.76
C TRP A 49 -8.35 -2.98 13.93
N ARG A 50 -8.98 -3.80 13.08
CA ARG A 50 -8.28 -4.60 12.09
C ARG A 50 -7.54 -3.69 11.10
N HIS A 51 -6.26 -3.95 10.96
CA HIS A 51 -5.39 -3.21 10.03
C HIS A 51 -5.52 -3.79 8.63
N THR A 52 -5.60 -2.95 7.61
CA THR A 52 -5.72 -3.38 6.22
C THR A 52 -4.65 -2.76 5.32
N GLY A 53 -4.29 -3.48 4.28
CA GLY A 53 -3.37 -3.00 3.23
C GLY A 53 -3.62 -3.68 1.90
N LEU A 54 -2.94 -3.21 0.86
CA LEU A 54 -2.91 -3.83 -0.45
C LEU A 54 -1.59 -4.55 -0.67
N TRP A 55 -1.67 -5.80 -1.10
CA TRP A 55 -0.51 -6.58 -1.52
C TRP A 55 -0.60 -6.84 -3.02
N LEU A 56 0.41 -6.40 -3.76
CA LEU A 56 0.49 -6.55 -5.20
C LEU A 56 1.69 -7.40 -5.58
N VAL A 57 1.42 -8.50 -6.27
CA VAL A 57 2.41 -9.47 -6.70
C VAL A 57 2.50 -9.39 -8.22
N PRO A 58 3.66 -9.07 -8.82
CA PRO A 58 3.79 -9.05 -10.27
C PRO A 58 3.65 -10.46 -10.86
N ASP A 59 3.21 -10.56 -12.11
CA ASP A 59 3.10 -11.83 -12.86
C ASP A 59 4.42 -12.62 -12.99
N ASP A 60 5.55 -11.93 -12.91
CA ASP A 60 6.91 -12.51 -12.89
C ASP A 60 7.36 -12.96 -11.49
N GLU A 61 6.54 -12.72 -10.45
CA GLU A 61 6.80 -13.01 -9.04
C GLU A 61 8.12 -12.45 -8.48
N THR A 62 8.75 -11.48 -9.14
CA THR A 62 10.10 -11.03 -8.78
C THR A 62 10.14 -10.22 -7.49
N HIS A 63 9.28 -9.21 -7.37
CA HIS A 63 9.24 -8.30 -6.22
C HIS A 63 7.80 -7.94 -5.89
N SER A 64 7.31 -8.44 -4.76
CA SER A 64 5.98 -8.09 -4.26
C SER A 64 6.02 -6.74 -3.54
N TYR A 65 4.89 -6.04 -3.56
CA TYR A 65 4.76 -4.72 -2.95
C TYR A 65 3.56 -4.69 -2.02
N TYR A 66 3.79 -4.29 -0.77
CA TYR A 66 2.75 -4.12 0.22
C TYR A 66 2.60 -2.63 0.54
N PHE A 67 1.38 -2.12 0.42
CA PHE A 67 1.03 -0.72 0.60
C PHE A 67 -0.04 -0.59 1.67
N HIS A 68 0.15 0.34 2.60
CA HIS A 68 -0.83 0.59 3.64
C HIS A 68 -0.67 2.00 4.19
N VAL A 69 -1.65 2.42 4.99
CA VAL A 69 -1.48 3.56 5.89
C VAL A 69 -1.42 3.07 7.32
N CYS A 70 -0.52 3.63 8.12
CA CYS A 70 -0.38 3.29 9.53
C CYS A 70 -0.18 4.54 10.37
N GLY A 71 -0.40 4.41 11.68
CA GLY A 71 -0.39 5.53 12.61
C GLY A 71 -1.67 5.54 13.45
N ILE A 72 -1.93 6.68 14.05
CA ILE A 72 -3.11 6.92 14.88
C ILE A 72 -4.07 7.88 14.16
N PRO A 73 -5.37 7.92 14.54
CA PRO A 73 -6.30 8.92 14.04
C PRO A 73 -5.71 10.34 14.11
N GLY A 74 -5.79 11.07 12.98
CA GLY A 74 -5.21 12.40 12.81
C GLY A 74 -3.70 12.43 12.48
N SER A 75 -3.02 11.28 12.41
CA SER A 75 -1.58 11.20 12.11
C SER A 75 -1.19 9.90 11.38
N PHE A 76 -1.99 9.50 10.40
CA PHE A 76 -1.66 8.41 9.48
C PHE A 76 -0.57 8.81 8.49
N GLN A 77 0.24 7.84 8.10
CA GLN A 77 1.29 7.93 7.09
C GLN A 77 1.16 6.79 6.10
N TYR A 78 1.39 7.08 4.82
CA TYR A 78 1.50 6.06 3.79
C TYR A 78 2.86 5.37 3.87
N GLU A 79 2.84 4.03 3.82
CA GLU A 79 4.03 3.19 3.78
C GLU A 79 3.96 2.22 2.60
N LYS A 80 5.13 2.01 1.97
CA LYS A 80 5.36 0.97 0.97
C LYS A 80 6.47 0.05 1.47
N ARG A 81 6.22 -1.25 1.45
CA ARG A 81 7.20 -2.30 1.74
C ARG A 81 7.43 -3.15 0.50
N THR A 82 8.69 -3.42 0.18
CA THR A 82 9.07 -4.27 -0.96
C THR A 82 9.52 -5.63 -0.44
N ASN A 83 9.08 -6.72 -1.07
CA ASN A 83 9.36 -8.10 -0.67
C ASN A 83 8.92 -8.42 0.77
N TYR A 84 7.94 -7.69 1.28
CA TYR A 84 7.27 -8.03 2.53
C TYR A 84 6.18 -9.05 2.22
N ASP A 85 6.21 -10.17 2.92
CA ASP A 85 5.14 -11.17 2.88
C ASP A 85 4.23 -10.99 4.11
N PRO A 86 3.00 -10.51 3.90
CA PRO A 86 2.02 -10.33 4.97
C PRO A 86 1.61 -11.62 5.68
N GLU A 87 1.69 -12.77 5.00
CA GLU A 87 1.23 -14.06 5.54
C GLU A 87 2.13 -14.57 6.68
N PHE A 88 3.38 -14.10 6.75
CA PHE A 88 4.28 -14.41 7.88
C PHE A 88 4.01 -13.59 9.15
N SER A 89 3.08 -12.65 9.12
CA SER A 89 2.68 -11.92 10.32
C SER A 89 1.88 -12.81 11.26
N THR A 90 2.22 -12.81 12.56
CA THR A 90 1.41 -13.49 13.60
C THR A 90 0.00 -12.90 13.72
N LYS A 91 -0.23 -11.70 13.17
CA LYS A 91 -1.52 -11.02 13.15
C LYS A 91 -2.30 -11.25 11.86
N PHE A 92 -1.77 -12.00 10.90
CA PHE A 92 -2.44 -12.22 9.63
C PHE A 92 -3.84 -12.82 9.86
N ALA A 93 -4.87 -12.13 9.35
CA ALA A 93 -6.27 -12.52 9.50
C ALA A 93 -6.86 -13.02 8.18
N GLY A 94 -6.45 -12.46 7.04
CA GLY A 94 -6.93 -12.92 5.75
C GLY A 94 -6.26 -12.23 4.56
N LYS A 95 -6.34 -12.91 3.42
CA LYS A 95 -5.91 -12.43 2.09
C LYS A 95 -7.06 -12.62 1.12
N ILE A 96 -7.54 -11.51 0.59
CA ILE A 96 -8.73 -11.44 -0.27
C ILE A 96 -8.25 -11.14 -1.69
N PRO A 97 -8.46 -12.05 -2.66
CA PRO A 97 -8.14 -11.77 -4.05
C PRO A 97 -9.12 -10.74 -4.63
N ALA A 98 -8.62 -9.57 -5.03
CA ALA A 98 -9.39 -8.62 -5.84
C ALA A 98 -9.30 -8.99 -7.33
N GLY A 99 -8.17 -9.54 -7.77
CA GLY A 99 -7.95 -10.05 -9.13
C GLY A 99 -6.71 -9.45 -9.79
N ASP A 100 -6.49 -9.77 -11.07
CA ASP A 100 -5.31 -9.31 -11.81
C ASP A 100 -5.55 -7.99 -12.53
N THR A 101 -4.52 -7.14 -12.60
CA THR A 101 -4.63 -5.88 -13.33
C THR A 101 -4.85 -6.12 -14.82
N LYS A 102 -5.82 -5.41 -15.41
CA LYS A 102 -6.13 -5.50 -16.86
C LYS A 102 -5.02 -4.93 -17.73
N LEU A 103 -4.39 -3.85 -17.25
CA LEU A 103 -3.30 -3.16 -17.90
C LEU A 103 -1.98 -3.40 -17.16
N SER A 104 -0.88 -3.39 -17.90
CA SER A 104 0.46 -3.50 -17.35
C SER A 104 0.97 -2.13 -16.87
N LEU A 105 1.66 -2.13 -15.74
CA LEU A 105 2.27 -0.95 -15.14
C LEU A 105 3.67 -1.25 -14.61
N SER A 106 4.52 -0.25 -14.57
CA SER A 106 5.82 -0.34 -13.89
C SER A 106 5.64 -0.22 -12.38
N SER A 107 6.62 -0.69 -11.61
CA SER A 107 6.58 -0.58 -10.15
C SER A 107 6.59 0.87 -9.65
N SER A 108 7.18 1.79 -10.42
CA SER A 108 7.14 3.23 -10.16
C SER A 108 5.76 3.81 -10.46
N GLU A 109 5.13 3.46 -11.58
CA GLU A 109 3.76 3.90 -11.89
C GLU A 109 2.77 3.40 -10.83
N LEU A 110 2.91 2.15 -10.39
CA LEU A 110 2.11 1.58 -9.31
C LEU A 110 2.28 2.36 -8.01
N ALA A 111 3.54 2.61 -7.60
CA ALA A 111 3.82 3.32 -6.36
C ALA A 111 3.29 4.75 -6.38
N THR A 112 3.53 5.49 -7.47
CA THR A 112 3.01 6.85 -7.65
C THR A 112 1.49 6.88 -7.67
N LEU A 113 0.84 5.88 -8.27
CA LEU A 113 -0.61 5.80 -8.29
C LEU A 113 -1.19 5.64 -6.88
N LEU A 114 -0.67 4.70 -6.09
CA LEU A 114 -1.17 4.42 -4.74
C LEU A 114 -0.79 5.51 -3.73
N GLU A 115 0.39 6.12 -3.88
CA GLU A 115 0.82 7.27 -3.06
C GLU A 115 -0.03 8.51 -3.30
N SER A 116 -0.64 8.65 -4.49
CA SER A 116 -1.56 9.75 -4.79
C SER A 116 -2.92 9.66 -4.09
N VAL A 117 -3.23 8.52 -3.46
CA VAL A 117 -4.45 8.34 -2.68
C VAL A 117 -4.33 9.12 -1.36
N ALA A 118 -5.20 10.12 -1.21
CA ALA A 118 -5.15 11.04 -0.08
C ALA A 118 -5.26 10.33 1.28
N VAL A 119 -4.34 10.67 2.19
CA VAL A 119 -4.38 10.30 3.61
C VAL A 119 -5.09 11.43 4.36
N ARG A 120 -6.33 11.21 4.77
CA ARG A 120 -7.21 12.25 5.33
C ARG A 120 -7.07 12.37 6.85
N ASN A 121 -5.94 12.90 7.28
CA ASN A 121 -5.69 13.19 8.71
C ASN A 121 -6.57 14.32 9.27
N ASP A 122 -7.28 15.04 8.41
CA ASP A 122 -8.30 16.02 8.77
C ASP A 122 -9.66 15.39 9.13
N ASP A 123 -9.86 14.11 8.83
CA ASP A 123 -11.10 13.38 9.06
C ASP A 123 -10.96 12.43 10.26
N PRO A 124 -11.72 12.64 11.35
CA PRO A 124 -11.63 11.79 12.54
C PRO A 124 -12.08 10.35 12.29
N GLU A 125 -12.90 10.12 11.27
CA GLU A 125 -13.40 8.78 10.91
C GLU A 125 -12.48 8.07 9.91
N PHE A 126 -11.41 8.73 9.43
CA PHE A 126 -10.49 8.13 8.49
C PHE A 126 -9.63 7.05 9.13
N ASN A 127 -9.46 5.94 8.42
CA ASN A 127 -8.66 4.80 8.85
C ASN A 127 -8.04 4.05 7.65
N CYS A 128 -7.31 2.97 7.94
CA CYS A 128 -6.66 2.14 6.94
C CYS A 128 -7.63 1.42 5.99
N GLN A 129 -8.82 1.05 6.45
CA GLN A 129 -9.85 0.39 5.64
C GLN A 129 -10.39 1.34 4.57
N GLN A 130 -10.67 2.59 4.96
CA GLN A 130 -11.08 3.63 4.01
C GLN A 130 -9.99 3.98 3.00
N TRP A 131 -8.72 3.96 3.40
CA TRP A 131 -7.61 4.14 2.46
C TRP A 131 -7.56 3.00 1.43
N VAL A 132 -7.68 1.74 1.87
CA VAL A 132 -7.71 0.58 0.97
C VAL A 132 -8.88 0.65 -0.01
N GLN A 133 -10.08 1.02 0.46
CA GLN A 133 -11.24 1.26 -0.41
C GLN A 133 -10.92 2.31 -1.48
N LYS A 134 -10.36 3.47 -1.10
CA LYS A 134 -10.00 4.54 -2.04
C LYS A 134 -8.90 4.11 -3.02
N ALA A 135 -7.96 3.29 -2.57
CA ALA A 135 -6.90 2.73 -3.41
C ALA A 135 -7.43 1.73 -4.45
N LEU A 136 -8.34 0.83 -4.06
CA LEU A 136 -9.05 -0.05 -4.99
C LEU A 136 -9.87 0.77 -5.99
N LEU A 137 -10.58 1.80 -5.52
CA LEU A 137 -11.35 2.70 -6.38
C LEU A 137 -10.45 3.42 -7.39
N MET A 138 -9.26 3.84 -6.98
CA MET A 138 -8.27 4.47 -7.86
C MET A 138 -7.80 3.49 -8.95
N LEU A 139 -7.53 2.23 -8.61
CA LEU A 139 -7.17 1.20 -9.59
C LEU A 139 -8.31 0.94 -10.59
N PHE A 140 -9.55 0.87 -10.12
CA PHE A 140 -10.74 0.74 -10.96
C PHE A 140 -10.93 1.94 -11.90
N GLN A 141 -10.91 3.17 -11.38
CA GLN A 141 -11.10 4.39 -12.16
C GLN A 141 -10.04 4.59 -13.24
N ARG A 142 -8.83 4.05 -13.05
CA ARG A 142 -7.74 4.06 -14.04
C ARG A 142 -7.77 2.87 -15.00
N GLY A 143 -8.76 1.98 -14.89
CA GLY A 143 -8.92 0.81 -15.75
C GLY A 143 -7.96 -0.34 -15.45
N TYR A 144 -7.30 -0.33 -14.29
CA TYR A 144 -6.47 -1.46 -13.86
C TYR A 144 -7.32 -2.60 -13.28
N LEU A 145 -8.43 -2.29 -12.63
CA LEU A 145 -9.43 -3.28 -12.21
C LEU A 145 -10.74 -3.05 -12.98
N ASP A 146 -11.51 -4.11 -13.20
CA ASP A 146 -12.91 -3.99 -13.58
C ASP A 146 -13.83 -3.87 -12.34
N GLU A 147 -15.11 -3.66 -12.57
CA GLU A 147 -16.11 -3.48 -11.50
C GLU A 147 -16.23 -4.73 -10.61
N ALA A 148 -16.20 -5.92 -11.21
CA ALA A 148 -16.28 -7.17 -10.47
C ALA A 148 -15.07 -7.36 -9.55
N GLN A 149 -13.88 -7.02 -10.03
CA GLN A 149 -12.63 -7.08 -9.25
C GLN A 149 -12.60 -6.05 -8.11
N TYR A 150 -13.07 -4.83 -8.37
CA TYR A 150 -13.22 -3.80 -7.35
C TYR A 150 -14.18 -4.25 -6.24
N ASN A 151 -15.37 -4.73 -6.62
CA ASN A 151 -16.38 -5.20 -5.67
C ASN A 151 -15.87 -6.42 -4.88
N ALA A 152 -15.24 -7.39 -5.55
CA ALA A 152 -14.66 -8.55 -4.87
C ALA A 152 -13.64 -8.17 -3.80
N GLY A 153 -12.75 -7.21 -4.08
CA GLY A 153 -11.78 -6.71 -3.11
C GLY A 153 -12.44 -5.96 -1.95
N LEU A 154 -13.44 -5.10 -2.23
CA LEU A 154 -14.12 -4.31 -1.22
C LEU A 154 -15.03 -5.16 -0.32
N ASP A 155 -15.90 -5.97 -0.91
CA ASP A 155 -16.85 -6.81 -0.19
C ASP A 155 -16.10 -7.84 0.67
N GLY A 156 -15.06 -8.47 0.12
CA GLY A 156 -14.25 -9.41 0.87
C GLY A 156 -13.46 -8.75 2.01
N MET A 157 -13.00 -7.50 1.83
CA MET A 157 -12.40 -6.73 2.93
C MET A 157 -13.43 -6.51 4.05
N ILE A 158 -14.64 -6.07 3.72
CA ILE A 158 -15.71 -5.82 4.69
C ILE A 158 -16.05 -7.10 5.44
N GLU A 159 -16.34 -8.19 4.72
CA GLU A 159 -16.65 -9.50 5.30
C GLU A 159 -15.54 -9.97 6.24
N THR A 160 -14.29 -9.96 5.77
CA THR A 160 -13.14 -10.38 6.58
C THR A 160 -12.96 -9.47 7.80
N THR A 161 -13.17 -8.16 7.71
CA THR A 161 -13.09 -7.28 8.91
C THR A 161 -14.20 -7.55 9.92
N MET A 162 -15.40 -7.92 9.45
CA MET A 162 -16.56 -8.22 10.29
C MET A 162 -16.48 -9.57 11.03
N GLU A 163 -15.57 -10.47 10.66
CA GLU A 163 -15.30 -11.70 11.44
C GLU A 163 -14.65 -11.43 12.81
N ALA A 164 -14.25 -10.19 13.07
CA ALA A 164 -13.77 -9.73 14.37
C ALA A 164 -14.88 -9.77 15.44
N SER A 165 -14.51 -9.71 16.72
CA SER A 165 -15.52 -9.57 17.78
C SER A 165 -16.20 -8.20 17.69
N ASP A 166 -17.51 -8.16 17.93
CA ASP A 166 -18.27 -6.91 17.98
C ASP A 166 -17.99 -6.15 19.29
N GLU A 167 -17.88 -4.83 19.20
CA GLU A 167 -17.61 -3.93 20.33
C GLU A 167 -18.72 -3.94 21.40
N THR A 168 -19.87 -4.52 21.08
CA THR A 168 -21.09 -4.52 21.90
C THR A 168 -21.07 -5.56 23.04
N LEU A 169 -19.98 -6.32 23.22
CA LEU A 169 -19.88 -7.40 24.23
C LEU A 169 -18.67 -7.29 25.16
N ALA A 170 -18.18 -6.08 25.44
CA ALA A 170 -17.19 -5.83 26.49
C ALA A 170 -17.78 -5.06 27.68
#